data_AF-A0A6P6NB23-F1
#
_entry.id   AF-A0A6P6NB23-F1
#
_cell.length_a   1.000
_cell.length_b   1.000
_cell.length_c   1.000
_cell.angle_alpha   90.00
_cell.angle_beta   90.00
_cell.angle_gamma   90.00
#
_symmetry.space_group_name_H-M   'P 1'
#
loop_
_entity.id
_entity.type
_entity.pdbx_description
1 polymer ?
#
loop_
_entity_poly.entity_id
_entity_poly.type
_entity_poly.pdbx_seq_one_letter_code
_entity_poly.pdbx_strand_id
1 'polypeptide(L)'
;MVYSGDIKWLPIGNQTDVFAGAKIGPVHGDILLAQLRPGQELDIVMHCIKGIGKDHAKFSPVATASYRLLPEITILQTIEGEQAESLKRCFSPGVIEIQNVNGRKVAKVVNSRLDTCSREVLRHDDLKNLVKLGRVRDHFIFLVESTRVHLS
;
A
#
# COMPACT_ATOMS: atom_id res chain seq x y z
N MET A 1 14.27 28.38 -8.15
CA MET A 1 14.04 27.01 -7.67
C MET A 1 14.58 26.08 -8.75
N VAL A 2 15.21 24.98 -8.36
CA VAL A 2 15.73 23.96 -9.28
C VAL A 2 15.00 22.67 -8.98
N TYR A 3 14.33 22.10 -9.98
CA TYR A 3 13.55 20.89 -9.88
C TYR A 3 14.22 19.73 -10.60
N SER A 4 13.78 18.50 -10.33
CA SER A 4 14.25 17.31 -11.05
C SER A 4 14.01 17.44 -12.56
N GLY A 5 12.92 18.07 -13.00
CA GLY A 5 12.66 18.31 -14.42
C GLY A 5 13.71 19.16 -15.15
N ASP A 6 14.57 19.88 -14.41
CA ASP A 6 15.67 20.67 -14.99
C ASP A 6 16.88 19.79 -15.37
N ILE A 7 16.91 18.52 -14.95
CA ILE A 7 17.95 17.55 -15.31
C ILE A 7 17.80 17.17 -16.79
N LYS A 8 18.87 17.40 -17.55
CA LYS A 8 18.93 17.08 -18.98
C LYS A 8 19.74 15.80 -19.21
N TRP A 9 19.20 14.91 -20.04
CA TRP A 9 19.96 13.75 -20.50
C TRP A 9 20.97 14.17 -21.57
N LEU A 10 22.22 13.74 -21.37
CA LEU A 10 23.31 13.92 -22.33
C LEU A 10 23.73 12.53 -22.85
N PRO A 11 23.34 12.15 -24.09
CA PRO A 11 23.65 10.84 -24.63
C PRO A 11 25.15 10.69 -24.92
N ILE A 12 25.67 9.47 -24.74
CA ILE A 12 27.07 9.12 -25.03
C ILE A 12 27.11 8.04 -26.11
N GLY A 13 27.92 8.25 -27.16
CA GLY A 13 28.08 7.27 -28.25
C GLY A 13 26.78 7.05 -29.02
N ASN A 14 26.38 5.79 -29.20
CA ASN A 14 25.18 5.39 -29.93
C ASN A 14 23.90 5.36 -29.08
N GLN A 15 23.92 5.89 -27.85
CA GLN A 15 22.75 5.89 -26.96
C GLN A 15 21.54 6.61 -27.55
N THR A 16 21.75 7.65 -28.35
CA THR A 16 20.67 8.36 -29.06
C THR A 16 19.87 7.41 -29.96
N ASP A 17 20.55 6.49 -30.66
CA ASP A 17 19.91 5.53 -31.55
C ASP A 17 19.22 4.41 -30.76
N VAL A 18 19.89 3.90 -29.73
CA VAL A 18 19.37 2.82 -28.86
C VAL A 18 18.10 3.27 -28.12
N PHE A 19 18.06 4.52 -27.66
CA PHE A 19 16.95 5.08 -26.87
C PHE A 19 16.08 6.06 -27.67
N ALA A 20 16.09 6.00 -29.00
CA ALA A 20 15.38 6.95 -29.87
C ALA A 20 13.87 7.07 -29.58
N GLY A 21 13.25 6.02 -29.04
CA GLY A 21 11.84 5.99 -28.62
C GLY A 21 11.58 6.16 -27.13
N ALA A 22 12.64 6.31 -26.31
CA ALA A 22 12.53 6.34 -24.86
C ALA A 22 12.74 7.76 -24.31
N LYS A 23 11.91 8.14 -23.33
CA LYS A 23 12.10 9.39 -22.59
C LYS A 23 13.07 9.15 -21.43
N ILE A 24 14.35 9.44 -21.66
CA ILE A 24 15.37 9.35 -20.61
C ILE A 24 15.37 10.63 -19.76
N GLY A 25 15.10 10.47 -18.47
CA GLY A 25 15.02 11.57 -17.52
C GLY A 25 14.41 11.11 -16.19
N PRO A 26 14.23 12.05 -15.24
CA PRO A 26 13.58 11.72 -13.97
C PRO A 26 12.10 11.39 -14.18
N VAL A 27 11.61 10.41 -13.41
CA VAL A 27 10.22 9.94 -13.46
C VAL A 27 9.24 11.04 -13.03
N HIS A 28 9.60 11.78 -11.99
CA HIS A 28 8.86 12.92 -11.46
C HIS A 28 9.65 14.19 -11.76
N GLY A 29 9.05 15.16 -12.45
CA GLY A 29 9.72 16.40 -12.87
C GLY A 29 9.62 17.54 -11.86
N ASP A 30 8.88 17.36 -10.78
CA ASP A 30 8.47 18.36 -9.79
C ASP A 30 9.14 18.18 -8.43
N ILE A 31 10.12 17.28 -8.31
CA ILE A 31 10.89 17.11 -7.08
C ILE A 31 11.82 18.31 -6.94
N LEU A 32 11.63 19.12 -5.90
CA LEU A 32 12.52 20.24 -5.58
C LEU A 32 13.90 19.70 -5.18
N LEU A 33 14.94 20.12 -5.90
CA LEU A 33 16.33 19.74 -5.61
C LEU A 33 17.06 20.83 -4.84
N ALA A 34 16.91 22.09 -5.26
CA ALA A 34 17.59 23.22 -4.64
C ALA A 34 16.79 24.53 -4.77
N GLN A 35 17.03 25.44 -3.82
CA GLN A 35 16.53 26.81 -3.89
C GLN A 35 17.72 27.78 -3.87
N LEU A 36 17.91 28.49 -4.98
CA LEU A 36 19.00 29.44 -5.15
C LEU A 36 18.52 30.90 -4.98
N ARG A 37 19.47 31.79 -4.69
CA ARG A 37 19.32 33.26 -4.70
C ARG A 37 20.08 33.87 -5.88
N PRO A 38 19.79 35.13 -6.28
CA PRO A 38 20.53 35.81 -7.32
C PRO A 38 22.04 35.78 -7.04
N GLY A 39 22.84 35.36 -8.03
CA GLY A 39 24.29 35.20 -7.91
C GLY A 39 24.78 33.79 -7.53
N GLN A 40 23.87 32.84 -7.23
CA GLN A 40 24.23 31.44 -7.01
C GLN A 40 23.99 30.59 -8.26
N GLU A 41 24.89 29.65 -8.53
CA GLU A 41 24.85 28.75 -9.68
C GLU A 41 25.15 27.29 -9.26
N LEU A 42 24.60 26.34 -10.02
CA LEU A 42 24.91 24.92 -9.91
C LEU A 42 25.29 24.38 -11.30
N ASP A 43 26.48 23.81 -11.41
CA ASP A 43 26.94 23.04 -12.56
C ASP A 43 27.33 21.63 -12.09
N ILE A 44 26.61 20.61 -12.55
CA ILE A 44 26.69 19.24 -12.03
C ILE A 44 26.57 18.23 -13.18
N VAL A 45 27.48 17.26 -13.21
CA VAL A 45 27.41 16.09 -14.08
C VAL A 45 27.05 14.86 -13.23
N MET A 46 26.05 14.10 -13.67
CA MET A 46 25.54 12.92 -12.96
C MET A 46 25.69 11.66 -13.80
N HIS A 47 26.19 10.58 -13.20
CA HIS A 47 26.33 9.27 -13.84
C HIS A 47 25.32 8.29 -13.22
N CYS A 48 24.34 7.86 -14.03
CA CYS A 48 23.37 6.86 -13.62
C CYS A 48 23.90 5.46 -13.93
N ILE A 49 23.92 4.58 -12.92
CA ILE A 49 24.37 3.19 -13.05
C ILE A 49 23.29 2.23 -12.56
N LYS A 50 23.36 0.98 -13.02
CA LYS A 50 22.55 -0.10 -12.49
C LYS A 50 23.08 -0.52 -11.11
N GLY A 51 22.18 -0.73 -10.16
CA GLY A 51 22.49 -1.26 -8.83
C GLY A 51 21.32 -2.07 -8.28
N ILE A 52 21.49 -2.65 -7.09
CA ILE A 52 20.43 -3.41 -6.40
C ILE A 52 20.07 -2.77 -5.06
N GLY A 53 18.82 -2.91 -4.63
CA GLY A 53 18.32 -2.32 -3.38
C GLY A 53 19.06 -2.79 -2.12
N LYS A 54 19.71 -3.96 -2.18
CA LYS A 54 20.58 -4.47 -1.10
C LYS A 54 21.79 -3.57 -0.87
N ASP A 55 22.35 -3.00 -1.94
CA ASP A 55 23.55 -2.16 -1.86
C ASP A 55 23.18 -0.76 -1.34
N HIS A 56 22.05 -0.22 -1.82
CA HIS A 56 21.56 1.07 -1.37
C HIS A 56 20.05 1.24 -1.65
N ALA A 57 19.33 1.85 -0.71
CA ALA A 57 17.88 2.06 -0.81
C ALA A 57 17.43 2.85 -2.06
N LYS A 58 18.29 3.73 -2.59
CA LYS A 58 18.05 4.48 -3.85
C LYS A 58 17.81 3.59 -5.09
N PHE A 59 18.27 2.34 -5.03
CA PHE A 59 18.04 1.35 -6.09
C PHE A 59 16.79 0.48 -5.85
N SER A 60 16.03 0.74 -4.78
CA SER A 60 14.75 0.07 -4.57
C SER A 60 13.75 0.51 -5.66
N PRO A 61 13.19 -0.41 -6.45
CA PRO A 61 12.20 -0.09 -7.49
C PRO A 61 10.78 0.05 -6.92
N VAL A 62 10.61 -0.18 -5.61
CA VAL A 62 9.34 -0.13 -4.89
C VAL A 62 9.39 0.92 -3.79
N ALA A 63 8.27 1.62 -3.62
CA ALA A 63 8.03 2.47 -2.46
C ALA A 63 7.78 1.57 -1.25
N THR A 64 6.81 0.67 -1.36
CA THR A 64 6.54 -0.38 -0.38
C THR A 64 6.15 -1.67 -1.09
N ALA A 65 6.76 -2.77 -0.71
CA ALA A 65 6.28 -4.11 -1.04
C ALA A 65 6.03 -4.85 0.28
N SER A 66 4.79 -5.25 0.50
CA SER A 66 4.40 -5.97 1.72
C SER A 66 3.34 -7.01 1.42
N TYR A 67 3.10 -7.87 2.39
CA TYR A 67 1.99 -8.80 2.35
C TYR A 67 1.32 -8.86 3.71
N ARG A 68 0.07 -9.30 3.72
CA ARG A 68 -0.63 -9.74 4.92
C ARG A 68 -1.38 -11.04 4.64
N LEU A 69 -1.62 -11.81 5.69
CA LEU A 69 -2.49 -12.99 5.57
C LEU A 69 -3.95 -12.56 5.51
N LEU A 70 -4.77 -13.35 4.82
CA LEU A 70 -6.22 -13.14 4.83
C LEU A 70 -6.75 -13.29 6.27
N PRO A 71 -7.43 -12.26 6.83
CA PRO A 71 -8.10 -12.39 8.11
C PRO A 71 -9.19 -13.45 8.05
N GLU A 72 -9.29 -14.24 9.11
CA GLU A 72 -10.35 -15.23 9.29
C GLU A 72 -11.15 -14.84 10.54
N ILE A 73 -12.45 -14.62 10.36
CA ILE A 73 -13.35 -14.25 11.44
C ILE A 73 -14.42 -15.33 11.50
N THR A 74 -14.47 -16.05 12.61
CA THR A 74 -15.47 -17.09 12.84
C THR A 74 -16.39 -16.66 13.97
N ILE A 75 -17.69 -16.56 13.67
CA ILE A 75 -18.73 -16.35 14.67
C ILE A 75 -19.08 -17.73 15.26
N LEU A 76 -18.85 -17.91 16.56
CA LEU A 76 -18.99 -19.18 17.26
C LEU A 76 -20.45 -19.48 17.66
N GLN A 77 -21.25 -18.42 17.86
CA GLN A 77 -22.66 -18.51 18.24
C GLN A 77 -23.43 -17.41 17.51
N THR A 78 -24.73 -17.61 17.26
CA THR A 78 -25.56 -16.59 16.60
C THR A 78 -25.60 -15.31 17.43
N ILE A 79 -25.18 -14.19 16.84
CA ILE A 79 -25.19 -12.87 17.46
C ILE A 79 -26.34 -12.06 16.83
N GLU A 80 -27.33 -11.68 17.64
CA GLU A 80 -28.56 -11.05 17.18
C GLU A 80 -28.81 -9.68 17.85
N GLY A 81 -29.72 -8.89 17.28
CA GLY A 81 -30.23 -7.67 17.91
C GLY A 81 -29.17 -6.59 18.12
N GLU A 82 -29.13 -5.98 19.31
CA GLU A 82 -28.16 -4.93 19.63
C GLU A 82 -26.72 -5.45 19.66
N GLN A 83 -26.49 -6.70 20.05
CA GLN A 83 -25.15 -7.29 20.03
C GLN A 83 -24.61 -7.40 18.59
N ALA A 84 -25.47 -7.63 17.60
CA ALA A 84 -25.08 -7.64 16.20
C ALA A 84 -24.63 -6.26 15.71
N GLU A 85 -25.31 -5.20 16.15
CA GLU A 85 -24.93 -3.81 15.86
C GLU A 85 -23.62 -3.43 16.56
N SER A 86 -23.43 -3.82 17.82
CA SER A 86 -22.18 -3.63 18.56
C SER A 86 -21.01 -4.38 17.92
N LEU A 87 -21.22 -5.63 17.52
CA LEU A 87 -20.24 -6.42 16.80
C LEU A 87 -19.81 -5.73 15.51
N LYS A 88 -20.77 -5.26 14.71
CA LYS A 88 -20.48 -4.56 13.45
C LYS A 88 -19.59 -3.34 13.65
N ARG A 89 -19.75 -2.59 14.75
CA ARG A 89 -18.93 -1.41 15.09
C ARG A 89 -17.49 -1.77 15.50
N CYS A 90 -17.24 -3.02 15.91
CA CYS A 90 -15.90 -3.49 16.28
C CYS A 90 -14.99 -3.76 15.06
N PHE A 91 -15.55 -3.83 13.85
CA PHE A 91 -14.82 -4.15 12.62
C PHE A 91 -14.86 -3.00 11.61
N SER A 92 -13.95 -3.06 10.62
CA SER A 92 -13.95 -2.12 9.50
C SER A 92 -15.27 -2.17 8.71
N PRO A 93 -15.70 -1.03 8.12
CA PRO A 93 -16.89 -1.01 7.27
C PRO A 93 -16.84 -2.08 6.17
N GLY A 94 -17.94 -2.81 6.01
CA GLY A 94 -18.05 -3.88 5.00
C GLY A 94 -17.45 -5.23 5.41
N VAL A 95 -16.93 -5.39 6.63
CA VAL A 95 -16.50 -6.71 7.14
C VAL A 95 -17.67 -7.52 7.66
N ILE A 96 -18.51 -6.89 8.49
CA ILE A 96 -19.72 -7.47 9.08
C ILE A 96 -20.95 -6.74 8.52
N GLU A 97 -21.93 -7.52 8.10
CA GLU A 97 -23.27 -7.02 7.78
C GLU A 97 -24.32 -7.65 8.69
N ILE A 98 -25.45 -6.97 8.80
CA ILE A 98 -26.60 -7.44 9.57
C ILE A 98 -27.65 -7.87 8.57
N GLN A 99 -28.00 -9.14 8.63
CA GLN A 99 -29.02 -9.74 7.78
C GLN A 99 -30.30 -9.97 8.58
N ASN A 100 -31.45 -9.85 7.92
CA ASN A 100 -32.72 -10.19 8.54
C ASN A 100 -33.06 -11.66 8.25
N VAL A 101 -33.01 -12.50 9.29
CA VAL A 101 -33.32 -13.94 9.21
C VAL A 101 -34.52 -14.19 10.10
N ASN A 102 -35.64 -14.62 9.52
CA ASN A 102 -36.89 -14.91 10.23
C ASN A 102 -37.38 -13.75 11.14
N GLY A 103 -37.21 -12.50 10.68
CA GLY A 103 -37.59 -11.30 11.43
C GLY A 103 -36.55 -10.85 12.47
N ARG A 104 -35.39 -11.53 12.56
CA ARG A 104 -34.31 -11.21 13.50
C ARG A 104 -33.09 -10.64 12.79
N LYS A 105 -32.50 -9.60 13.36
CA LYS A 105 -31.25 -9.01 12.90
C LYS A 105 -30.07 -9.87 13.35
N VAL A 106 -29.38 -10.54 12.45
CA VAL A 106 -28.26 -11.45 12.72
C VAL A 106 -26.98 -10.93 12.06
N ALA A 107 -25.87 -10.92 12.79
CA ALA A 107 -24.56 -10.54 12.24
C ALA A 107 -23.97 -11.65 11.37
N LYS A 108 -23.42 -11.29 10.21
CA LYS A 108 -22.72 -12.19 9.30
C LYS A 108 -21.42 -11.56 8.81
N VAL A 109 -20.36 -12.36 8.78
CA VAL A 109 -19.09 -11.99 8.12
C VAL A 109 -19.31 -12.05 6.61
N VAL A 110 -19.14 -10.91 5.93
CA VAL A 110 -19.33 -10.82 4.47
C VAL A 110 -18.01 -10.67 3.72
N ASN A 111 -17.03 -9.95 4.29
CA ASN A 111 -15.74 -9.75 3.65
C ASN A 111 -14.62 -9.55 4.67
N SER A 112 -14.02 -10.64 5.12
CA SER A 112 -12.89 -10.59 6.07
C SER A 112 -11.64 -9.94 5.48
N ARG A 113 -11.52 -9.83 4.14
CA ARG A 113 -10.38 -9.17 3.49
C ARG A 113 -10.30 -7.69 3.87
N LEU A 114 -11.43 -7.02 4.10
CA LEU A 114 -11.45 -5.59 4.45
C LEU A 114 -11.04 -5.32 5.90
N ASP A 115 -10.94 -6.36 6.73
CA ASP A 115 -10.56 -6.19 8.13
C ASP A 115 -9.08 -5.80 8.26
N THR A 116 -8.83 -4.83 9.13
CA THR A 116 -7.49 -4.37 9.52
C THR A 116 -6.93 -5.14 10.72
N CYS A 117 -7.69 -6.10 11.25
CA CYS A 117 -7.36 -6.89 12.44
C CYS A 117 -7.12 -6.03 13.69
N SER A 118 -7.98 -5.04 13.94
CA SER A 118 -7.92 -4.17 15.12
C SER A 118 -8.01 -4.93 16.45
N ARG A 119 -8.70 -6.09 16.45
CA ARG A 119 -9.04 -6.90 17.62
C ARG A 119 -9.93 -6.18 18.65
N GLU A 120 -10.64 -5.13 18.23
CA GLU A 120 -11.51 -4.35 19.13
C GLU A 120 -12.57 -5.22 19.80
N VAL A 121 -13.10 -6.22 19.10
CA VAL A 121 -14.09 -7.18 19.62
C VAL A 121 -13.62 -7.90 20.91
N LEU A 122 -12.30 -8.04 21.13
CA LEU A 122 -11.77 -8.70 22.33
C LEU A 122 -11.83 -7.82 23.58
N ARG A 123 -12.12 -6.52 23.44
CA ARG A 123 -12.30 -5.59 24.55
C ARG A 123 -13.72 -5.63 25.13
N HIS A 124 -14.66 -6.26 24.43
CA HIS A 124 -16.05 -6.39 24.81
C HIS A 124 -16.29 -7.75 25.46
N ASP A 125 -16.55 -7.77 26.77
CA ASP A 125 -16.72 -9.02 27.54
C ASP A 125 -17.90 -9.87 27.04
N ASP A 126 -18.93 -9.22 26.51
CA ASP A 126 -20.13 -9.85 25.95
C ASP A 126 -19.90 -10.43 24.53
N LEU A 127 -18.84 -10.02 23.83
CA LEU A 127 -18.56 -10.44 22.45
C LEU A 127 -17.30 -11.30 22.31
N LYS A 128 -16.30 -11.14 23.19
CA LYS A 128 -14.97 -11.76 23.07
C LYS A 128 -15.02 -13.30 22.96
N ASN A 129 -16.00 -13.93 23.60
CA ASN A 129 -16.16 -15.39 23.61
C ASN A 129 -17.06 -15.90 22.48
N LEU A 130 -17.71 -14.99 21.72
CA LEU A 130 -18.61 -15.32 20.62
C LEU A 130 -17.90 -15.28 19.27
N VAL A 131 -16.66 -14.79 19.23
CA VAL A 131 -15.90 -14.60 17.99
C VAL A 131 -14.49 -15.14 18.13
N LYS A 132 -14.06 -15.91 17.14
CA LYS A 132 -12.68 -16.37 17.00
C LYS A 132 -12.02 -15.59 15.86
N LEU A 133 -10.91 -14.94 16.17
CA LEU A 133 -10.07 -14.25 15.19
C LEU A 133 -8.89 -15.14 14.81
N GLY A 134 -8.67 -15.30 13.52
CA GLY A 134 -7.62 -16.12 12.93
C GLY A 134 -7.05 -15.48 11.67
N ARG A 135 -6.15 -16.23 11.03
CA ARG A 135 -5.57 -15.89 9.72
C ARG A 135 -5.36 -17.18 8.95
N VAL A 136 -5.71 -17.16 7.67
CA VAL A 136 -5.47 -18.28 6.76
C VAL A 136 -3.99 -18.30 6.39
N ARG A 137 -3.25 -19.32 6.85
CA ARG A 137 -1.77 -19.35 6.81
C ARG A 137 -1.18 -19.40 5.40
N ASP A 138 -1.91 -19.99 4.48
CA ASP A 138 -1.54 -20.21 3.08
C ASP A 138 -2.14 -19.17 2.12
N HIS A 139 -2.86 -18.16 2.63
CA HIS A 139 -3.46 -17.11 1.81
C HIS A 139 -2.76 -15.77 2.05
N PHE A 140 -1.96 -15.36 1.06
CA PHE A 140 -1.20 -14.11 1.08
C PHE A 140 -1.87 -13.04 0.21
N ILE A 141 -2.03 -11.85 0.77
CA ILE A 141 -2.51 -10.66 0.08
C ILE A 141 -1.31 -9.73 -0.08
N PHE A 142 -0.76 -9.69 -1.29
CA PHE A 142 0.37 -8.82 -1.62
C PHE A 142 -0.08 -7.40 -1.99
N LEU A 143 0.72 -6.42 -1.57
CA LEU A 143 0.64 -5.03 -1.99
C LEU A 143 2.02 -4.61 -2.48
N VAL A 144 2.12 -4.22 -3.74
CA VAL A 144 3.37 -3.75 -4.35
C VAL A 144 3.12 -2.40 -4.98
N GLU A 145 3.73 -1.37 -4.40
CA GLU A 145 3.69 0.00 -4.88
C GLU A 145 5.05 0.33 -5.50
N SER A 146 5.09 0.48 -6.83
CA SER A 146 6.32 0.85 -7.53
C SER A 146 6.57 2.36 -7.50
N THR A 147 7.84 2.76 -7.49
CA THR A 147 8.27 4.15 -7.73
C THR A 147 8.24 4.54 -9.22
N ARG A 148 7.62 3.70 -10.07
CA ARG A 148 7.40 3.92 -11.51
C ARG A 148 8.68 4.05 -12.34
N VAL A 149 9.75 3.35 -11.92
CA VAL A 149 10.95 3.19 -12.75
C VAL A 149 10.56 2.38 -14.00
N HIS A 150 10.42 3.06 -15.15
CA HIS A 150 10.24 2.40 -16.44
C HIS A 150 11.61 2.19 -17.08
N LEU A 151 12.02 0.93 -17.18
CA LEU A 151 13.13 0.51 -18.02
C LEU A 151 12.49 -0.18 -19.22
N SER A 152 12.44 0.52 -20.36
CA SER A 152 12.12 -0.06 -21.67
C SER A 152 13.34 -0.76 -22.25
#